data_AF-A0A961B2K5-F1
#
_entry.id   AF-A0A961B2K5-F1
#
_cell.length_a   1.000
_cell.length_b   1.000
_cell.length_c   1.000
_cell.angle_alpha   90.00
_cell.angle_beta   90.00
_cell.angle_gamma   90.00
#
_symmetry.space_group_name_H-M   'P 1'
#
loop_
_entity.id
_entity.type
_entity.pdbx_description
1 polymer ?
#
loop_
_entity_poly.entity_id
_entity_poly.type
_entity_poly.pdbx_seq_one_letter_code
_entity_poly.pdbx_strand_id
1 'polypeptide(L)'
;MESATEAEPGTAPAEEAPVPPPSPLLRLGDWLRARFPERQRFIILCLLVGLCCGLAAVGIHLAIHGLFEGVLAAARRLADLGIPWWVAMPVFSGLGGLLVGLAIHLWAPRAAGSGIPQTKAAFYNEFGQIGIGTGLWRFLLTSLYVG
;
A
#
# COMPACT_ATOMS: atom_id res chain seq x y z
N MET A 1 -75.17 0.29 -34.52
CA MET A 1 -74.09 0.45 -35.52
C MET A 1 -72.95 1.11 -34.78
N GLU A 2 -72.09 0.28 -34.19
CA GLU A 2 -70.81 -0.15 -34.80
C GLU A 2 -69.74 0.84 -34.35
N SER A 3 -68.78 0.43 -33.52
CA SER A 3 -67.52 -0.21 -33.92
C SER A 3 -66.40 0.77 -33.50
N ALA A 4 -65.27 0.44 -32.91
CA ALA A 4 -64.63 -0.80 -32.51
C ALA A 4 -63.62 -0.48 -31.40
N THR A 5 -63.32 -1.52 -30.62
CA THR A 5 -62.14 -1.71 -29.78
C THR A 5 -60.83 -1.32 -30.48
N GLU A 6 -60.05 -0.42 -29.88
CA GLU A 6 -58.63 -0.27 -30.19
C GLU A 6 -57.82 -0.98 -29.10
N ALA A 7 -57.15 -2.04 -29.51
CA ALA A 7 -56.27 -2.85 -28.69
C ALA A 7 -54.86 -2.24 -28.71
N GLU A 8 -54.31 -1.97 -27.53
CA GLU A 8 -52.91 -1.57 -27.34
C GLU A 8 -51.96 -2.63 -27.92
N PRO A 9 -50.95 -2.24 -28.71
CA PRO A 9 -50.00 -3.18 -29.29
C PRO A 9 -49.09 -3.72 -28.18
N GLY A 10 -49.13 -5.04 -27.99
CA GLY A 10 -48.29 -5.75 -27.04
C GLY A 10 -46.80 -5.52 -27.34
N THR A 11 -46.14 -4.82 -26.43
CA THR A 11 -44.68 -4.70 -26.38
C THR A 11 -44.10 -6.11 -26.19
N ALA A 12 -43.39 -6.61 -27.19
CA ALA A 12 -42.67 -7.88 -27.12
C ALA A 12 -41.71 -7.86 -25.92
N PRO A 13 -41.57 -8.98 -25.17
CA PRO A 13 -40.60 -9.05 -24.09
C PRO A 13 -39.19 -8.88 -24.70
N ALA A 14 -38.46 -7.88 -24.20
CA ALA A 14 -37.07 -7.67 -24.56
C ALA A 14 -36.29 -8.96 -24.23
N GLU A 15 -35.70 -9.56 -25.25
CA GLU A 15 -34.82 -10.72 -25.13
C GLU A 15 -33.65 -10.33 -24.21
N GLU A 16 -33.71 -10.83 -22.97
CA GLU A 16 -32.76 -10.54 -21.92
C GLU A 16 -31.41 -11.13 -22.33
N ALA A 17 -30.49 -10.25 -22.76
CA ALA A 17 -29.17 -10.64 -23.23
C ALA A 17 -28.47 -11.52 -22.15
N PRO A 18 -27.79 -12.61 -22.53
CA PRO A 18 -27.19 -13.54 -21.57
C PRO A 18 -26.26 -12.80 -20.61
N VAL A 19 -26.58 -12.85 -19.32
CA VAL A 19 -25.75 -12.29 -18.25
C VAL A 19 -24.35 -12.91 -18.36
N PRO A 20 -23.28 -12.11 -18.52
CA PRO A 20 -21.94 -12.65 -18.68
C PRO A 20 -21.56 -13.49 -17.45
N PRO A 21 -20.84 -14.61 -17.62
CA PRO A 21 -20.46 -15.46 -16.50
C PRO A 21 -19.69 -14.64 -15.46
N PRO A 22 -19.99 -14.79 -14.16
CA PRO A 22 -19.34 -14.00 -13.13
C PRO A 22 -17.83 -14.25 -13.17
N SER A 23 -17.05 -13.16 -13.09
CA SER A 23 -15.60 -13.20 -13.02
C SER A 23 -15.11 -14.12 -11.89
N PRO A 24 -13.96 -14.79 -12.02
CA PRO A 24 -13.49 -15.74 -11.00
C PRO A 24 -13.29 -15.11 -9.61
N LEU A 25 -13.06 -13.80 -9.53
CA LEU A 25 -13.01 -13.04 -8.28
C LEU A 25 -14.38 -12.89 -7.61
N LEU A 26 -15.45 -12.76 -8.39
CA LEU A 26 -16.83 -12.76 -7.87
C LEU A 26 -17.16 -14.10 -7.21
N ARG A 27 -16.74 -15.22 -7.82
CA ARG A 27 -16.97 -16.58 -7.29
C ARG A 27 -16.31 -16.82 -5.94
N LEU A 28 -15.10 -16.30 -5.72
CA LEU A 28 -14.43 -16.42 -4.43
C LEU A 28 -15.14 -15.58 -3.36
N GLY A 29 -15.56 -14.36 -3.70
CA GLY A 29 -16.31 -13.48 -2.81
C GLY A 29 -17.63 -14.09 -2.37
N ASP A 30 -18.38 -14.68 -3.29
CA ASP A 30 -19.67 -15.31 -3.02
C ASP A 30 -19.53 -16.61 -2.23
N TRP A 31 -18.48 -17.39 -2.48
CA TRP A 31 -18.16 -18.60 -1.70
C TRP A 31 -17.75 -18.28 -0.26
N LEU A 32 -16.89 -17.27 -0.07
CA LEU A 32 -16.55 -16.76 1.27
C LEU A 32 -17.79 -16.18 1.96
N ARG A 33 -18.70 -15.59 1.17
CA ARG A 33 -19.95 -15.03 1.65
C ARG A 33 -20.91 -16.08 2.19
N ALA A 34 -21.02 -17.20 1.49
CA ALA A 34 -21.86 -18.32 1.87
C ALA A 34 -21.32 -19.08 3.10
N ARG A 35 -19.99 -19.18 3.27
CA ARG A 35 -19.39 -20.04 4.30
C ARG A 35 -19.17 -19.38 5.65
N PHE A 36 -18.91 -18.06 5.70
CA PHE A 36 -18.52 -17.35 6.92
C PHE A 36 -19.47 -16.18 7.24
N PRO A 37 -19.92 -16.01 8.49
CA PRO A 37 -20.68 -14.84 8.91
C PRO A 37 -19.82 -13.57 8.84
N GLU A 38 -20.46 -12.42 8.64
CA GLU A 38 -19.80 -11.12 8.44
C GLU A 38 -18.79 -10.77 9.55
N ARG A 39 -19.15 -11.07 10.81
CA ARG A 39 -18.28 -10.91 11.98
C ARG A 39 -16.96 -11.68 11.85
N GLN A 40 -16.99 -12.90 11.35
CA GLN A 40 -15.79 -13.74 11.24
C GLN A 40 -14.88 -13.24 10.11
N ARG A 41 -15.44 -12.74 9.01
CA ARG A 41 -14.64 -12.13 7.93
C ARG A 41 -13.93 -10.87 8.39
N PHE A 42 -14.59 -10.03 9.19
CA PHE A 42 -13.96 -8.85 9.78
C PHE A 42 -12.77 -9.23 10.68
N ILE A 43 -12.92 -10.26 11.52
CA ILE A 43 -11.82 -10.74 12.39
C ILE A 43 -10.66 -11.27 11.55
N ILE A 44 -10.93 -12.05 10.49
CA ILE A 44 -9.89 -12.56 9.59
C ILE A 44 -9.16 -11.39 8.91
N LEU A 45 -9.88 -10.39 8.41
CA LEU A 45 -9.27 -9.20 7.81
C LEU A 45 -8.39 -8.43 8.81
N CYS A 46 -8.88 -8.25 10.04
CA CYS A 46 -8.11 -7.60 11.10
C CYS A 46 -6.82 -8.36 11.40
N LEU A 47 -6.90 -9.69 11.51
CA LEU A 47 -5.74 -10.56 11.74
C LEU A 47 -4.72 -10.45 10.59
N LEU A 48 -5.18 -10.51 9.34
CA LEU A 48 -4.31 -10.40 8.17
C LEU A 48 -3.64 -9.04 8.09
N VAL A 49 -4.38 -7.95 8.29
CA VAL A 49 -3.82 -6.58 8.27
C VAL A 49 -2.81 -6.40 9.40
N GLY A 50 -3.12 -6.87 10.61
CA GLY A 50 -2.21 -6.83 11.75
C GLY A 50 -0.93 -7.62 11.51
N LEU A 51 -1.05 -8.84 10.96
CA LEU A 51 0.10 -9.68 10.59
C LEU A 51 0.96 -9.02 9.52
N CYS A 52 0.35 -8.51 8.44
CA CYS A 52 1.06 -7.81 7.37
C CYS A 52 1.79 -6.57 7.89
N CYS A 53 1.15 -5.77 8.76
CA CYS A 53 1.76 -4.61 9.38
C CYS A 53 2.95 -4.98 10.28
N GLY A 54 2.80 -6.04 11.09
CA GLY A 54 3.88 -6.56 11.93
C GLY A 54 5.07 -7.06 11.11
N LEU A 55 4.82 -7.82 10.05
CA LEU A 55 5.87 -8.28 9.13
C LEU A 55 6.57 -7.11 8.43
N ALA A 56 5.82 -6.08 8.02
CA ALA A 56 6.41 -4.88 7.45
C ALA A 56 7.31 -4.16 8.47
N ALA A 57 6.88 -4.02 9.73
CA ALA A 57 7.69 -3.40 10.77
C ALA A 57 9.00 -4.16 11.03
N VAL A 58 8.94 -5.49 11.12
CA VAL A 58 10.13 -6.35 11.24
C VAL A 58 11.03 -6.19 10.00
N GLY A 59 10.46 -6.12 8.79
CA GLY A 59 11.19 -5.88 7.56
C GLY A 59 11.94 -4.54 7.56
N ILE A 60 11.32 -3.46 8.06
CA ILE A 60 11.99 -2.15 8.21
C ILE A 60 13.18 -2.31 9.16
N HIS A 61 12.99 -2.99 10.28
CA HIS A 61 14.03 -3.18 11.28
C HIS A 61 15.25 -3.92 10.70
N LEU A 62 15.03 -5.05 10.01
CA LEU A 62 16.10 -5.79 9.34
C LEU A 62 16.79 -4.95 8.26
N ALA A 63 16.03 -4.17 7.48
CA ALA A 63 16.58 -3.32 6.44
C ALA A 63 17.49 -2.21 7.02
N ILE A 64 17.08 -1.57 8.11
CA ILE A 64 17.88 -0.56 8.82
C ILE A 64 19.19 -1.17 9.31
N HIS A 65 19.12 -2.33 10.00
CA HIS A 65 20.31 -3.00 10.51
C HIS A 65 21.27 -3.42 9.40
N GLY A 66 20.74 -4.01 8.32
CA GLY A 66 21.57 -4.40 7.18
C GLY A 66 22.23 -3.21 6.48
N LEU A 67 21.53 -2.09 6.36
CA LEU A 67 22.07 -0.88 5.75
C LEU A 67 23.16 -0.26 6.64
N PHE A 68 22.91 -0.15 7.94
CA PHE A 68 23.87 0.35 8.92
C PHE A 68 25.16 -0.48 8.93
N GLU A 69 25.04 -1.81 8.97
CA GLU A 69 26.21 -2.71 8.92
C GLU A 69 26.97 -2.57 7.59
N GLY A 70 26.26 -2.42 6.47
CA GLY A 70 26.86 -2.16 5.17
C GLY A 70 27.65 -0.84 5.11
N VAL A 71 27.05 0.25 5.63
CA VAL A 71 27.71 1.56 5.73
C VAL A 71 28.90 1.51 6.66
N LEU A 72 28.78 0.83 7.81
CA LEU A 72 29.88 0.65 8.75
C LEU A 72 31.04 -0.16 8.14
N ALA A 73 30.74 -1.22 7.39
CA ALA A 73 31.76 -1.99 6.68
C ALA A 73 32.45 -1.13 5.60
N ALA A 74 31.70 -0.32 4.85
CA ALA A 74 32.24 0.61 3.87
C ALA A 74 33.14 1.68 4.53
N ALA A 75 32.71 2.25 5.65
CA ALA A 75 33.47 3.23 6.42
C ALA A 75 34.77 2.64 6.98
N ARG A 76 34.76 1.38 7.43
CA ARG A 76 35.97 0.67 7.89
C ARG A 76 36.97 0.44 6.75
N ARG A 77 36.50 0.02 5.57
CA ARG A 77 37.36 -0.12 4.38
C ARG A 77 37.99 1.20 3.97
N LEU A 78 37.27 2.31 4.15
CA LEU A 78 37.79 3.65 3.88
C LEU A 78 38.84 4.08 4.92
N ALA A 79 38.71 3.60 6.17
CA ALA A 79 39.71 3.79 7.21
C ALA A 79 41.02 3.09 6.90
N ASP A 80 40.99 1.91 6.29
CA ASP A 80 42.19 1.21 5.82
C ASP A 80 42.92 1.99 4.70
N LEU A 81 42.19 2.85 3.97
CA LEU A 81 42.73 3.74 2.94
C LEU A 81 43.17 5.12 3.50
N GLY A 82 43.15 5.30 4.82
CA GLY A 82 43.61 6.51 5.50
C GLY A 82 42.52 7.54 5.83
N ILE A 83 41.24 7.27 5.51
CA ILE A 83 40.12 8.15 5.87
C ILE A 83 39.46 7.63 7.15
N PRO A 84 39.64 8.29 8.30
CA PRO A 84 39.13 7.76 9.56
C PRO A 84 37.62 7.54 9.54
N TRP A 85 37.18 6.42 10.10
CA TRP A 85 35.77 5.99 10.07
C TRP A 85 34.81 7.02 10.69
N TRP A 86 35.26 7.79 11.68
CA TRP A 86 34.46 8.84 12.33
C TRP A 86 34.19 10.05 11.43
N VAL A 87 34.97 10.24 10.36
CA VAL A 87 34.70 11.25 9.31
C VAL A 87 33.82 10.65 8.22
N ALA A 88 34.06 9.40 7.84
CA ALA A 88 33.29 8.72 6.79
C ALA A 88 31.82 8.52 7.18
N MET A 89 31.54 8.16 8.43
CA MET A 89 30.18 7.90 8.92
C MET A 89 29.21 9.08 8.75
N PRO A 90 29.50 10.30 9.25
CA PRO A 90 28.63 11.46 9.03
C PRO A 90 28.42 11.79 7.56
N VAL A 91 29.42 11.57 6.70
CA VAL A 91 29.32 11.81 5.26
C VAL A 91 28.33 10.84 4.62
N PHE A 92 28.40 9.55 4.97
CA PHE A 92 27.42 8.56 4.48
C PHE A 92 26.00 8.86 4.97
N SER A 93 25.82 9.21 6.24
CA SER A 93 24.50 9.60 6.77
C SER A 93 23.97 10.88 6.12
N GLY A 94 24.83 11.86 5.89
CA GLY A 94 24.48 13.09 5.18
C GLY A 94 24.06 12.84 3.74
N LEU A 95 24.77 11.95 3.03
CA LEU A 95 24.42 11.54 1.68
C LEU A 95 23.09 10.76 1.66
N GLY A 96 22.88 9.85 2.62
CA GLY A 96 21.61 9.13 2.78
C GLY A 96 20.43 10.08 2.98
N GLY A 97 20.57 11.05 3.89
CA GLY A 97 19.56 12.09 4.14
C GLY A 97 19.29 12.96 2.91
N LEU A 98 20.34 13.35 2.17
CA LEU A 98 20.21 14.12 0.94
C LEU A 98 19.47 13.34 -0.15
N LEU A 99 19.82 12.06 -0.34
CA LEU A 99 19.16 11.17 -1.30
C LEU A 99 17.69 10.98 -0.96
N VAL A 100 17.36 10.78 0.32
CA VAL A 100 15.97 10.66 0.78
C VAL A 100 15.21 11.97 0.56
N GLY A 101 15.80 13.12 0.91
CA GLY A 101 15.19 14.42 0.67
C GLY A 101 14.88 14.66 -0.81
N LEU A 102 15.82 14.33 -1.69
CA LEU A 102 15.63 14.42 -3.14
C LEU A 102 14.56 13.45 -3.64
N ALA A 103 14.57 12.21 -3.17
CA ALA A 103 13.60 11.19 -3.57
C ALA A 103 12.17 11.55 -3.16
N ILE A 104 11.98 12.13 -1.96
CA ILE A 104 10.69 12.64 -1.50
C ILE A 104 10.22 13.78 -2.40
N HIS A 105 11.13 14.70 -2.78
CA HIS A 105 10.79 15.85 -3.59
C HIS A 105 10.39 15.46 -5.03
N LEU A 106 11.09 14.49 -5.63
CA LEU A 106 10.90 14.12 -7.04
C LEU A 106 9.86 13.03 -7.27
N TRP A 107 9.83 11.98 -6.44
CA TRP A 107 9.05 10.77 -6.73
C TRP A 107 7.87 10.55 -5.79
N ALA A 108 8.01 10.89 -4.50
CA ALA A 108 7.04 10.48 -3.48
C ALA A 108 6.69 11.61 -2.48
N PRO A 109 6.13 12.75 -2.93
CA PRO A 109 5.80 13.86 -2.04
C PRO A 109 4.77 13.49 -0.97
N ARG A 110 3.86 12.55 -1.28
CA ARG A 110 2.87 12.02 -0.32
C ARG A 110 3.48 11.14 0.78
N ALA A 111 4.70 10.67 0.60
CA ALA A 111 5.42 9.86 1.59
C ALA A 111 6.12 10.72 2.66
N ALA A 112 6.15 12.05 2.50
CA ALA A 112 6.81 12.95 3.44
C ALA A 112 6.19 12.94 4.85
N GLY A 113 7.05 13.03 5.87
CA GLY A 113 6.65 13.21 7.27
C GLY A 113 6.05 11.96 7.93
N SER A 114 5.37 12.17 9.07
CA SER A 114 4.92 11.10 9.98
C SER A 114 3.86 10.17 9.39
N GLY A 115 3.06 10.61 8.42
CA GLY A 115 1.96 9.80 7.85
C GLY A 115 0.71 9.76 8.73
N ILE A 116 0.80 10.06 10.03
CA ILE A 116 -0.36 10.08 10.94
C ILE A 116 -1.41 11.11 10.50
N PRO A 117 -1.07 12.37 10.18
CA PRO A 117 -2.05 13.33 9.67
C PRO A 117 -2.69 12.89 8.34
N GLN A 118 -1.91 12.28 7.46
CA GLN A 118 -2.37 11.80 6.15
C GLN A 118 -3.34 10.62 6.30
N THR A 119 -3.04 9.65 7.16
CA THR A 119 -3.93 8.52 7.44
C THR A 119 -5.22 9.00 8.10
N LYS A 120 -5.13 9.97 9.02
CA LYS A 120 -6.31 10.57 9.64
C LYS A 120 -7.16 11.30 8.60
N ALA A 121 -6.54 12.13 7.75
CA ALA A 121 -7.24 12.84 6.69
C ALA A 121 -7.91 11.88 5.70
N ALA A 122 -7.22 10.82 5.28
CA ALA A 122 -7.78 9.82 4.38
C ALA A 122 -8.97 9.08 5.01
N PHE A 123 -8.89 8.75 6.30
CA PHE A 123 -9.99 8.10 7.02
C PHE A 123 -11.25 8.98 7.07
N TYR A 124 -11.11 10.28 7.36
CA TYR A 124 -12.26 11.18 7.47
C TYR A 124 -12.77 11.71 6.12
N ASN A 125 -11.88 11.96 5.16
CA ASN A 125 -12.20 12.72 3.93
C ASN A 125 -12.12 11.89 2.64
N GLU A 126 -11.39 10.77 2.62
CA GLU A 126 -11.11 9.99 1.40
C GLU A 126 -11.61 8.53 1.52
N PHE A 127 -12.60 8.28 2.38
CA PHE A 127 -13.15 6.94 2.66
C PHE A 127 -12.08 5.88 3.00
N GLY A 128 -10.96 6.30 3.60
CA GLY A 128 -9.84 5.44 3.98
C GLY A 128 -8.95 4.98 2.82
N GLN A 129 -9.06 5.57 1.62
CA GLN A 129 -8.25 5.15 0.48
C GLN A 129 -6.83 5.73 0.56
N ILE A 130 -5.84 4.86 0.67
CA ILE A 130 -4.42 5.23 0.61
C ILE A 130 -3.73 4.28 -0.38
N GLY A 131 -3.03 4.85 -1.36
CA GLY A 131 -2.32 4.04 -2.35
C GLY A 131 -1.19 3.24 -1.71
N ILE A 132 -1.13 1.93 -2.01
CA ILE A 132 -0.09 1.00 -1.54
C ILE A 132 1.32 1.51 -1.85
N GLY A 133 1.49 2.19 -3.00
CA GLY A 133 2.76 2.83 -3.37
C GLY A 133 3.27 3.83 -2.34
N THR A 134 2.38 4.54 -1.63
CA THR A 134 2.76 5.45 -0.55
C THR A 134 3.37 4.67 0.62
N GLY A 135 2.79 3.51 0.96
CA GLY A 135 3.34 2.62 1.98
C GLY A 135 4.72 2.09 1.60
N LEU A 136 4.89 1.66 0.34
CA LEU A 136 6.18 1.16 -0.16
C LEU A 136 7.26 2.24 -0.15
N TRP A 137 6.97 3.44 -0.64
CA TRP A 137 7.92 4.56 -0.60
C TRP A 137 8.30 4.93 0.83
N ARG A 138 7.34 4.95 1.75
CA ARG A 138 7.63 5.21 3.17
C ARG A 138 8.53 4.14 3.76
N PHE A 139 8.31 2.87 3.44
CA PHE A 139 9.18 1.77 3.87
C PHE A 139 10.62 2.00 3.40
N LEU A 140 10.82 2.17 2.09
CA LEU A 140 12.15 2.30 1.48
C LEU A 140 12.90 3.55 1.99
N LEU A 141 12.22 4.69 1.99
CA LEU A 141 12.82 5.96 2.40
C LEU A 141 13.09 6.00 3.90
N THR A 142 12.26 5.36 4.74
CA THR A 142 12.53 5.25 6.17
C THR A 142 13.76 4.38 6.42
N SER A 143 13.86 3.23 5.76
CA SER A 143 15.02 2.36 5.91
C SER A 143 16.32 3.04 5.46
N LEU A 144 16.30 3.83 4.38
CA LEU A 144 17.46 4.58 3.90
C LEU A 144 17.81 5.81 4.76
N TYR A 145 16.82 6.44 5.38
CA TYR A 145 17.04 7.63 6.20
C TYR A 145 17.59 7.28 7.59
N VAL A 146 17.15 6.15 8.15
CA VAL A 146 17.48 5.73 9.52
C VAL A 146 18.67 4.77 9.57
N GLY A 147 18.80 3.88 8.57
CA GLY A 147 19.92 2.93 8.46
C GLY A 147 21.18 3.58 7.93
#